data_AF-A0AAV4UQP1-F1
#
_entry.id   AF-A0AAV4UQP1-F1
#
_cell.length_a   1.000
_cell.length_b   1.000
_cell.length_c   1.000
_cell.angle_alpha   90.00
_cell.angle_beta   90.00
_cell.angle_gamma   90.00
#
_symmetry.space_group_name_H-M   'P 1'
#
loop_
_entity.id
_entity.type
_entity.pdbx_description
1 polymer ?
#
loop_
_entity_poly.entity_id
_entity_poly.type
_entity_poly.pdbx_seq_one_letter_code
_entity_poly.pdbx_strand_id
1 'polypeptide(L)'
;MEQLLREKILCDVTLQVGSEEFPAHKAILVARSPVFKAMFTRDMQETARNVVDISDLDADTVKRMLLYVYTDTLDHPEGDCVEKLYFAADKYEILCLKNKCALLLEVRSK
;
A
#
# COMPACT_ATOMS: atom_id res chain seq x y z
N MET A 1 14.99 -0.60 -0.76
CA MET A 1 14.21 -1.71 -0.15
C MET A 1 13.47 -2.54 -1.20
N GLU A 2 13.34 -2.07 -2.44
CA GLU A 2 12.66 -2.77 -3.54
C GLU A 2 13.02 -4.25 -3.71
N GLN A 3 14.30 -4.61 -3.59
CA GLN A 3 14.75 -5.99 -3.73
C GLN A 3 14.10 -6.92 -2.69
N LEU A 4 13.90 -6.47 -1.45
CA LEU A 4 13.20 -7.24 -0.42
C LEU A 4 11.77 -7.58 -0.84
N LEU A 5 11.07 -6.64 -1.47
CA LEU A 5 9.71 -6.84 -1.98
C LEU A 5 9.70 -7.79 -3.18
N ARG A 6 10.63 -7.60 -4.14
CA ARG A 6 10.68 -8.41 -5.38
C ARG A 6 11.08 -9.86 -5.10
N GLU A 7 12.06 -10.08 -4.25
CA GLU A 7 12.58 -11.41 -3.91
C GLU A 7 11.84 -12.06 -2.72
N LYS A 8 10.90 -11.33 -2.09
CA LYS A 8 10.09 -11.81 -0.96
C LYS A 8 10.93 -12.29 0.23
N ILE A 9 12.07 -11.64 0.46
CA ILE A 9 13.05 -12.04 1.49
C ILE A 9 12.55 -11.56 2.85
N LEU A 10 12.34 -12.48 3.79
CA LEU A 10 11.96 -12.18 5.20
C LEU A 10 10.60 -11.49 5.35
N CYS A 11 9.66 -11.71 4.43
CA CYS A 11 8.29 -11.24 4.59
C CYS A 11 7.62 -11.88 5.81
N ASP A 12 6.98 -11.06 6.65
CA ASP A 12 6.35 -11.45 7.91
C ASP A 12 4.84 -11.10 7.95
N VAL A 13 4.29 -10.64 6.82
CA VAL A 13 2.87 -10.40 6.60
C VAL A 13 2.51 -10.57 5.13
N THR A 14 1.29 -11.00 4.86
CA THR A 14 0.70 -11.05 3.52
C THR A 14 -0.49 -10.10 3.44
N LEU A 15 -0.53 -9.23 2.44
CA LEU A 15 -1.74 -8.50 2.08
C LEU A 15 -2.53 -9.36 1.07
N GLN A 16 -3.77 -9.70 1.40
CA GLN A 16 -4.66 -10.51 0.57
C GLN A 16 -5.63 -9.60 -0.17
N VAL A 17 -5.72 -9.72 -1.50
CA VAL A 17 -6.68 -8.99 -2.34
C VAL A 17 -7.44 -10.00 -3.18
N GLY A 18 -8.62 -10.41 -2.72
CA GLY A 18 -9.35 -11.52 -3.34
C GLY A 18 -8.50 -12.80 -3.32
N SER A 19 -8.14 -13.31 -4.51
CA SER A 19 -7.26 -14.49 -4.64
C SER A 19 -5.76 -14.16 -4.76
N GLU A 20 -5.40 -12.87 -4.82
CA GLU A 20 -4.00 -12.44 -4.99
C GLU A 20 -3.34 -12.18 -3.64
N GLU A 21 -2.08 -12.59 -3.52
CA GLU A 21 -1.27 -12.47 -2.31
C GLU A 21 -0.05 -11.58 -2.53
N PHE A 22 0.16 -10.64 -1.61
CA PHE A 22 1.29 -9.73 -1.60
C PHE A 22 2.10 -9.87 -0.30
N PRO A 23 3.14 -10.73 -0.29
CA PRO A 23 4.08 -10.81 0.81
C PRO A 23 4.80 -9.47 1.03
N ALA A 24 4.87 -9.02 2.27
CA ALA A 24 5.42 -7.73 2.66
C ALA A 24 6.07 -7.78 4.05
N HIS A 25 6.53 -6.63 4.53
CA HIS A 25 7.24 -6.48 5.80
C HIS A 25 6.48 -5.52 6.70
N LYS A 26 6.02 -6.00 7.86
CA LYS A 26 5.36 -5.18 8.88
C LYS A 26 6.22 -3.97 9.22
N ALA A 27 7.52 -4.17 9.45
CA ALA A 27 8.46 -3.09 9.81
C ALA A 27 8.47 -1.93 8.79
N ILE A 28 8.39 -2.24 7.49
CA ILE A 28 8.35 -1.21 6.44
C ILE A 28 6.96 -0.57 6.38
N LEU A 29 5.90 -1.38 6.43
CA LEU A 29 4.52 -0.89 6.42
C LEU A 29 4.24 0.08 7.59
N VAL A 30 4.59 -0.28 8.83
CA VAL A 30 4.35 0.57 10.02
C VAL A 30 5.16 1.86 10.02
N ALA A 31 6.33 1.87 9.39
CA ALA A 31 7.16 3.07 9.28
C ALA A 31 6.56 4.09 8.31
N ARG A 32 5.69 3.64 7.39
CA ARG A 32 5.19 4.41 6.25
C ARG A 32 3.69 4.68 6.31
N SER A 33 2.98 4.01 7.22
CA SER A 33 1.54 4.10 7.39
C SER A 33 1.17 4.00 8.88
N PRO A 34 0.62 5.07 9.47
CA PRO A 34 0.05 5.04 10.81
C PRO A 34 -1.07 3.99 10.96
N VAL A 35 -1.83 3.73 9.89
CA VAL A 35 -2.89 2.72 9.87
C VAL A 35 -2.33 1.32 10.00
N PHE A 36 -1.31 0.96 9.22
CA PHE A 36 -0.62 -0.33 9.41
C PHE A 36 0.05 -0.42 10.78
N LYS A 37 0.61 0.69 11.30
CA LYS A 37 1.15 0.74 12.66
C LYS A 37 0.08 0.41 13.70
N ALA A 38 -1.08 1.05 13.64
CA ALA A 38 -2.18 0.78 14.54
C ALA A 38 -2.70 -0.67 14.39
N MET A 39 -2.81 -1.17 13.17
CA MET A 39 -3.24 -2.53 12.86
C MET A 39 -2.33 -3.59 13.48
N PHE A 40 -1.01 -3.45 13.35
CA PHE A 40 -0.05 -4.46 13.83
C PHE A 40 0.38 -4.32 15.28
N THR A 41 0.10 -3.18 15.93
CA THR A 41 0.42 -2.97 17.36
C THR A 41 -0.74 -3.24 18.28
N ARG A 42 -1.96 -3.33 17.75
CA ARG A 42 -3.14 -3.79 18.49
C ARG A 42 -3.20 -5.32 18.37
N ASP A 43 -3.61 -6.01 19.45
CA ASP A 43 -3.91 -7.44 19.45
C ASP A 43 -5.17 -7.74 18.62
N MET A 44 -5.10 -7.49 17.31
CA MET A 44 -6.16 -7.75 16.35
C MET A 44 -5.91 -9.10 15.64
N GLN A 45 -6.94 -9.67 15.01
CA GLN A 45 -6.85 -10.98 14.37
C GLN A 45 -5.82 -11.02 13.24
N GLU A 46 -5.59 -9.89 12.58
CA GLU A 46 -4.59 -9.70 11.53
C GLU A 46 -3.17 -9.95 12.06
N THR A 47 -2.90 -9.55 13.31
CA THR A 47 -1.62 -9.81 13.98
C THR A 47 -1.42 -11.29 14.28
N ALA A 48 -2.51 -12.03 14.57
CA ALA A 48 -2.46 -13.46 14.86
C ALA A 48 -2.28 -14.33 13.60
N ARG A 49 -2.84 -13.91 12.46
CA ARG A 49 -2.77 -14.68 11.20
C ARG A 49 -1.66 -14.23 10.25
N ASN A 50 -1.04 -13.07 10.51
CA ASN A 50 -0.08 -12.42 9.60
C ASN A 50 -0.66 -12.19 8.19
N VAL A 51 -1.99 -12.08 8.08
CA VAL A 51 -2.70 -11.80 6.83
C VAL A 51 -3.60 -10.61 7.06
N VAL A 52 -3.53 -9.64 6.14
CA VAL A 52 -4.41 -8.47 6.09
C VAL A 52 -5.30 -8.59 4.86
N ASP A 53 -6.60 -8.73 5.07
CA ASP A 53 -7.57 -8.77 3.97
C ASP A 53 -7.90 -7.36 3.49
N ILE A 54 -7.77 -7.12 2.18
CA ILE A 54 -8.04 -5.84 1.52
C ILE A 54 -9.12 -6.09 0.47
N SER A 55 -10.38 -5.84 0.87
CA SER A 55 -11.55 -6.14 0.05
C SER A 55 -12.05 -4.95 -0.79
N ASP A 56 -11.56 -3.74 -0.54
CA ASP A 56 -12.04 -2.49 -1.14
C ASP A 56 -11.07 -1.85 -2.15
N LEU A 57 -9.98 -2.54 -2.47
CA LEU A 57 -9.01 -2.15 -3.49
C LEU A 57 -8.77 -3.29 -4.47
N ASP A 58 -8.41 -2.94 -5.71
CA ASP A 58 -7.93 -3.93 -6.67
C ASP A 58 -6.43 -4.21 -6.50
N ALA A 59 -6.00 -5.35 -7.04
CA ALA A 59 -4.65 -5.87 -6.91
C ALA A 59 -3.59 -4.93 -7.53
N ASP A 60 -3.88 -4.28 -8.65
CA ASP A 60 -2.97 -3.32 -9.29
C ASP A 60 -2.74 -2.11 -8.38
N THR A 61 -3.80 -1.59 -7.77
CA THR A 61 -3.72 -0.47 -6.82
C THR A 61 -2.87 -0.84 -5.60
N VAL A 62 -3.08 -2.01 -5.01
CA VAL A 62 -2.28 -2.48 -3.86
C VAL A 62 -0.82 -2.71 -4.24
N LYS A 63 -0.56 -3.28 -5.41
CA LYS A 63 0.80 -3.49 -5.93
C LYS A 63 1.55 -2.16 -6.10
N ARG A 64 0.91 -1.14 -6.67
CA ARG A 64 1.50 0.20 -6.85
C ARG A 64 1.73 0.90 -5.52
N MET A 65 0.76 0.82 -4.61
CA MET A 65 0.90 1.34 -3.24
C MET A 65 2.10 0.69 -2.54
N LEU A 66 2.24 -0.64 -2.61
CA LEU A 66 3.38 -1.36 -2.05
C LEU A 66 4.69 -0.92 -2.69
N LEU A 67 4.77 -0.83 -4.02
CA LEU A 67 5.99 -0.38 -4.68
C LEU A 67 6.40 1.02 -4.18
N TYR A 68 5.45 1.93 -4.05
CA TYR A 68 5.70 3.26 -3.50
C TYR A 68 6.21 3.21 -2.06
N VAL A 69 5.59 2.39 -1.20
CA VAL A 69 6.00 2.23 0.20
C VAL A 69 7.48 1.79 0.30
N TYR A 70 7.99 1.02 -0.65
CA TYR A 70 9.36 0.50 -0.64
C TYR A 70 10.39 1.37 -1.39
N THR A 71 9.94 2.28 -2.24
CA THR A 71 10.80 2.99 -3.19
C THR A 71 10.65 4.50 -3.20
N ASP A 72 9.57 5.05 -2.64
CA ASP A 72 9.15 6.45 -2.80
C ASP A 72 8.88 6.87 -4.27
N THR A 73 8.86 5.91 -5.18
CA THR A 73 8.68 6.11 -6.62
C THR A 73 7.27 5.77 -7.04
N LEU A 74 6.73 6.59 -7.95
CA LEU A 74 5.41 6.44 -8.54
C LEU A 74 5.59 6.30 -10.05
N ASP A 75 5.31 5.12 -10.60
CA ASP A 75 5.36 4.90 -12.05
C ASP A 75 4.11 5.48 -12.71
N HIS A 76 4.23 6.74 -13.14
CA HIS A 76 3.31 7.51 -13.99
C HIS A 76 1.90 6.91 -14.10
N PRO A 77 1.09 6.95 -13.01
CA PRO A 77 -0.25 6.41 -13.05
C PRO A 77 -1.10 7.30 -13.95
N GLU A 78 -1.79 6.69 -14.90
CA GLU A 78 -2.67 7.38 -15.85
C GLU A 78 -4.13 7.00 -15.59
N GLY A 79 -5.05 7.87 -15.99
CA GLY A 79 -6.48 7.57 -15.90
C GLY A 79 -6.99 7.36 -14.47
N ASP A 80 -7.99 6.52 -14.35
CA ASP A 80 -8.65 6.09 -13.11
C ASP A 80 -7.70 5.41 -12.10
N CYS A 81 -6.49 5.01 -12.50
CA CYS A 81 -5.45 4.52 -11.60
C CYS A 81 -5.06 5.56 -10.53
N VAL A 82 -5.02 6.85 -10.88
CA VAL A 82 -4.62 7.92 -9.94
C VAL A 82 -5.66 8.09 -8.82
N GLU A 83 -6.95 8.00 -9.14
CA GLU A 83 -8.05 8.15 -8.18
C GLU A 83 -8.08 6.99 -7.19
N LYS A 84 -7.93 5.76 -7.69
CA LYS A 84 -7.85 4.56 -6.85
C LYS A 84 -6.63 4.57 -5.95
N LEU A 85 -5.49 5.00 -6.48
CA LEU A 85 -4.25 5.11 -5.70
C LEU A 85 -4.32 6.24 -4.67
N TYR A 86 -5.01 7.35 -4.98
CA TYR A 86 -5.35 8.39 -4.00
C TYR A 86 -6.18 7.81 -2.86
N PHE A 87 -7.25 7.08 -3.18
CA PHE A 87 -8.12 6.45 -2.19
C PHE A 87 -7.34 5.47 -1.29
N ALA A 88 -6.50 4.61 -1.87
CA ALA A 88 -5.63 3.71 -1.10
C ALA A 88 -4.66 4.48 -0.19
N ALA A 89 -4.03 5.54 -0.71
CA ALA A 89 -3.08 6.34 0.05
C ALA A 89 -3.74 7.09 1.21
N ASP A 90 -4.98 7.56 1.03
CA ASP A 90 -5.76 8.17 2.10
C ASP A 90 -6.17 7.14 3.15
N LYS A 91 -6.71 5.99 2.72
CA LYS A 91 -7.13 4.89 3.60
C LYS A 91 -6.00 4.41 4.51
N TYR A 92 -4.78 4.27 3.97
CA TYR A 92 -3.62 3.82 4.73
C TYR A 92 -2.76 4.98 5.27
N GLU A 93 -3.23 6.22 5.16
CA GLU A 93 -2.53 7.42 5.64
C GLU A 93 -1.06 7.55 5.15
N ILE A 94 -0.82 7.19 3.89
CA ILE A 94 0.48 7.32 3.21
C ILE A 94 0.57 8.74 2.63
N LEU A 95 0.81 9.72 3.50
CA LEU A 95 0.68 11.15 3.19
C LEU A 95 1.42 11.60 1.92
N CYS A 96 2.67 11.16 1.72
CA CYS A 96 3.46 11.53 0.54
C CYS A 96 2.86 10.99 -0.77
N LEU A 97 2.26 9.79 -0.73
CA LEU A 97 1.57 9.21 -1.88
C LEU A 97 0.26 9.97 -2.15
N LYS A 98 -0.53 10.22 -1.11
CA LYS A 98 -1.79 10.98 -1.19
C LYS A 98 -1.57 12.35 -1.84
N ASN A 99 -0.56 13.09 -1.38
CA ASN A 99 -0.24 14.41 -1.92
C ASN A 99 0.21 14.36 -3.39
N LYS A 100 1.03 13.37 -3.77
CA LYS A 100 1.43 13.18 -5.18
C LYS A 100 0.21 12.87 -6.06
N CYS A 101 -0.68 11.97 -5.62
CA CYS A 101 -1.91 11.67 -6.36
C CYS A 101 -2.83 12.89 -6.45
N ALA A 102 -2.98 13.69 -5.39
CA ALA A 102 -3.77 14.93 -5.42
C ALA A 102 -3.30 15.90 -6.50
N LEU A 103 -1.97 16.15 -6.57
CA LEU A 103 -1.38 17.03 -7.58
C LEU A 103 -1.65 16.53 -9.00
N LEU A 104 -1.55 15.22 -9.24
CA LEU A 104 -1.85 14.63 -10.55
C LEU A 104 -3.32 14.77 -10.95
N LEU A 105 -4.25 14.69 -9.99
CA LEU A 105 -5.68 14.87 -10.23
C LEU A 105 -6.05 16.35 -10.51
N GLU A 106 -5.39 17.30 -9.84
CA GLU A 106 -5.56 18.73 -10.11
C GLU A 106 -5.08 19.10 -11.52
N VAL A 107 -3.95 18.53 -11.98
CA VAL A 107 -3.41 18.76 -13.33
C VAL A 107 -4.36 18.26 -14.41
N ARG A 108 -5.04 17.13 -14.20
CA ARG A 108 -6.01 16.56 -15.16
C ARG A 108 -7.34 17.32 -15.24
N SER A 109 -7.63 18.16 -14.25
CA SER A 109 -8.85 18.96 -14.20
C SER A 109 -8.74 20.28 -14.98
N LYS A 110 -7.59 20.55 -15.61
CA LYS A 110 -7.32 21.71 -16.47
C LYS A 110 -7.15 21.27 -17.92
#